data_AF-A0A0G1NQQ1-F1
#
_entry.id   AF-A0A0G1NQQ1-F1
#
_cell.length_a   1.000
_cell.length_b   1.000
_cell.length_c   1.000
_cell.angle_alpha   90.00
_cell.angle_beta   90.00
_cell.angle_gamma   90.00
#
_symmetry.space_group_name_H-M   'P 1'
#
loop_
_entity.id
_entity.type
_entity.pdbx_description
1 polymer ?
#
loop_
_entity_poly.entity_id
_entity_poly.type
_entity_poly.pdbx_seq_one_letter_code
_entity_poly.pdbx_strand_id
1 'polypeptide(L)'
;MDNLLQRTLVLLKPDAINRGIVGEILQRFERVGAKLVGMKLLVSTEDTALKHYTEDIGRRRGEHIRKLMVEMLTSGPVMAMVFEGVEIVEVVIPMRKKSVCLI
;
A
#
# COMPACT_ATOMS: atom_id res chain seq x y z
N MET A 1 23.92 1.86 15.96
CA MET A 1 23.96 1.91 14.48
C MET A 1 22.57 2.24 14.02
N ASP A 2 22.44 3.26 13.17
CA ASP A 2 21.24 4.08 12.95
C ASP A 2 19.97 3.31 12.56
N ASN A 3 19.29 2.72 13.54
CA ASN A 3 18.00 2.04 13.37
C ASN A 3 16.82 3.03 13.20
N LEU A 4 17.14 4.32 13.08
CA LEU A 4 16.19 5.39 12.83
C LEU A 4 15.80 5.44 11.35
N LEU A 5 16.72 5.15 10.43
CA LEU A 5 16.45 5.22 9.00
C LEU A 5 15.74 3.93 8.54
N GLN A 6 14.45 4.04 8.26
CA GLN A 6 13.61 2.91 7.89
C GLN A 6 13.06 3.07 6.47
N ARG A 7 12.61 1.95 5.90
CA ARG A 7 11.89 1.92 4.63
C ARG A 7 10.54 1.25 4.83
N THR A 8 9.51 1.81 4.19
CA THR A 8 8.15 1.24 4.19
C THR A 8 7.64 1.11 2.77
N LEU A 9 6.86 0.05 2.53
CA LEU A 9 6.21 -0.20 1.26
C LEU A 9 4.77 0.32 1.32
N VAL A 10 4.43 1.19 0.37
CA VAL A 10 3.11 1.79 0.22
C VAL A 10 2.50 1.30 -1.09
N LEU A 11 1.37 0.62 -1.01
CA LEU A 11 0.60 0.20 -2.18
C LEU A 11 -0.63 1.08 -2.34
N LEU A 12 -0.71 1.77 -3.47
CA LEU A 12 -1.94 2.41 -3.91
C LEU A 12 -2.76 1.40 -4.69
N LYS A 13 -3.97 1.17 -4.19
CA LYS A 13 -4.93 0.28 -4.83
C LYS A 13 -5.44 0.85 -6.15
N PRO A 14 -6.08 0.03 -7.01
CA PRO A 14 -6.59 0.49 -8.30
C PRO A 14 -7.59 1.64 -8.18
N ASP A 15 -8.36 1.69 -7.08
CA ASP A 15 -9.30 2.77 -6.82
C ASP A 15 -8.61 4.14 -6.65
N ALA A 16 -7.40 4.20 -6.08
CA ALA A 16 -6.65 5.44 -5.95
C ALA A 16 -6.19 5.97 -7.31
N ILE A 17 -5.77 5.05 -8.17
CA ILE A 17 -5.28 5.36 -9.53
C ILE A 17 -6.44 5.82 -10.40
N ASN A 18 -7.55 5.07 -10.39
CA ASN A 18 -8.75 5.41 -11.15
C ASN A 18 -9.36 6.75 -10.74
N ARG A 19 -9.22 7.14 -9.46
CA ARG A 19 -9.66 8.44 -8.95
C ARG A 19 -8.68 9.59 -9.22
N GLY A 20 -7.50 9.32 -9.77
CA GLY A 20 -6.49 10.33 -10.06
C GLY A 20 -5.85 10.99 -8.83
N ILE A 21 -5.93 10.35 -7.65
CA ILE A 21 -5.45 10.94 -6.37
C ILE A 21 -3.99 10.59 -6.03
N VAL A 22 -3.26 9.97 -6.97
CA VAL A 22 -1.85 9.55 -6.77
C VAL A 22 -0.96 10.72 -6.37
N GLY A 23 -1.08 11.87 -7.06
CA GLY A 23 -0.28 13.05 -6.77
C GLY A 23 -0.58 13.67 -5.41
N GLU A 24 -1.86 13.67 -4.99
CA GLU A 24 -2.24 14.16 -3.65
C GLU A 24 -1.64 13.28 -2.55
N ILE A 25 -1.64 11.96 -2.75
CA ILE A 25 -1.05 11.02 -1.82
C ILE A 25 0.47 11.20 -1.74
N LEU A 26 1.14 11.30 -2.89
CA LEU A 26 2.58 11.53 -2.94
C LEU A 26 2.98 12.83 -2.21
N GLN A 27 2.23 13.90 -2.46
CA GLN A 27 2.49 15.19 -1.80
C GLN A 27 2.38 15.09 -0.27
N ARG A 28 1.48 14.25 0.26
CA ARG A 28 1.38 14.04 1.72
C ARG A 28 2.61 13.35 2.29
N PHE A 29 3.18 12.37 1.59
CA PHE A 29 4.41 11.70 2.00
C PHE A 29 5.62 12.65 1.91
N GLU A 30 5.72 13.45 0.85
CA GLU A 30 6.79 14.44 0.71
C GLU A 30 6.72 15.53 1.80
N ARG A 31 5.52 15.97 2.17
CA ARG A 31 5.32 16.99 3.22
C ARG A 31 5.79 16.54 4.61
N VAL A 32 5.78 15.25 4.90
CA VAL A 32 6.33 14.71 6.16
C VAL A 32 7.84 14.44 6.08
N GLY A 33 8.48 14.79 4.96
CA GLY A 33 9.91 14.58 4.74
C GLY A 33 10.27 13.16 4.32
N ALA A 34 9.31 12.35 3.88
CA ALA A 34 9.58 11.02 3.37
C ALA A 34 10.27 11.10 1.99
N LYS A 35 11.39 10.38 1.83
CA LYS A 35 12.11 10.29 0.57
C LYS A 35 11.54 9.14 -0.26
N LEU A 36 11.07 9.43 -1.48
CA LEU A 36 10.71 8.38 -2.43
C LEU A 36 11.98 7.70 -2.96
N VAL A 37 12.12 6.40 -2.71
CA VAL A 37 13.29 5.60 -3.15
C VAL A 37 12.99 4.84 -4.44
N GLY A 38 11.73 4.48 -4.65
CA GLY A 38 11.32 3.77 -5.86
C GLY A 38 9.82 3.72 -5.99
N MET A 39 9.36 3.63 -7.24
CA MET A 39 7.95 3.44 -7.57
C MET A 39 7.82 2.49 -8.76
N LYS A 40 6.79 1.65 -8.76
CA LYS A 40 6.48 0.73 -9.85
C LYS A 40 4.98 0.53 -9.98
N LEU A 41 4.48 0.67 -11.21
CA LEU A 41 3.13 0.25 -11.55
C LEU A 41 3.13 -1.26 -11.84
N LEU A 42 2.24 -1.98 -11.18
CA LEU A 42 2.16 -3.44 -11.23
C LEU A 42 0.72 -3.85 -11.47
N VAL A 43 0.50 -4.95 -12.19
CA VAL A 43 -0.79 -5.62 -12.23
C VAL A 43 -0.62 -6.92 -11.47
N SER A 44 -1.33 -7.08 -10.36
CA SER A 44 -1.22 -8.26 -9.50
C SER A 44 -1.96 -9.44 -10.15
N THR A 45 -1.29 -10.59 -10.19
CA THR A 45 -1.97 -11.86 -10.50
C THR A 45 -2.78 -12.35 -9.31
N GLU A 46 -3.79 -13.17 -9.55
CA GLU A 46 -4.63 -13.74 -8.49
C GLU A 46 -3.81 -14.51 -7.45
N ASP A 47 -2.83 -15.30 -7.88
CA ASP A 47 -1.91 -16.02 -6.98
C ASP A 47 -1.12 -15.07 -6.07
N THR A 48 -0.65 -13.94 -6.60
CA THR A 48 0.05 -12.90 -5.81
C THR A 48 -0.89 -12.23 -4.81
N ALA A 49 -2.13 -11.97 -5.22
CA ALA A 49 -3.15 -11.38 -4.36
C ALA A 49 -3.57 -12.31 -3.21
N LEU A 50 -3.69 -13.61 -3.48
CA LEU A 50 -3.97 -14.64 -2.46
C LEU A 50 -2.83 -14.78 -1.45
N LYS A 51 -1.57 -14.69 -1.90
CA LYS A 51 -0.40 -14.66 -1.00
C LYS A 51 -0.37 -13.42 -0.13
N HIS A 52 -0.81 -12.27 -0.65
CA HIS A 52 -0.87 -11.02 0.10
C HIS A 52 -2.02 -10.99 1.11
N TYR A 53 -3.20 -11.50 0.73
CA TYR A 53 -4.37 -11.62 1.60
C TYR A 53 -4.52 -13.04 2.16
N THR A 54 -3.80 -13.30 3.25
CA THR A 54 -3.75 -14.63 3.87
C THR A 54 -5.09 -15.09 4.44
N GLU A 55 -5.21 -16.41 4.65
CA GLU A 55 -6.37 -17.06 5.28
C GLU A 55 -6.73 -16.45 6.64
N ASP A 56 -5.77 -15.87 7.37
CA ASP A 56 -6.01 -15.16 8.63
C ASP A 56 -6.92 -13.93 8.49
N ILE A 57 -6.95 -13.32 7.29
CA ILE A 57 -7.87 -12.23 6.99
C ILE A 57 -9.28 -12.79 6.77
N GLY A 58 -9.39 -13.93 6.08
CA GLY A 58 -10.65 -14.66 5.94
C GLY A 58 -11.25 -15.06 7.29
N ARG A 59 -10.42 -15.56 8.21
CA ARG A 59 -10.84 -15.89 9.59
C ARG A 59 -11.28 -14.66 10.39
N ARG A 60 -10.55 -13.54 10.30
CA ARG A 60 -10.83 -12.34 11.11
C ARG A 60 -11.98 -11.48 10.58
N ARG A 61 -12.17 -11.44 9.26
CA ARG A 61 -13.11 -10.52 8.60
C ARG A 61 -14.20 -11.23 7.78
N GLY A 62 -14.15 -12.56 7.69
CA GLY A 62 -15.05 -13.35 6.88
C GLY A 62 -14.50 -13.59 5.48
N GLU A 63 -14.79 -14.78 4.96
CA GLU A 63 -14.26 -15.26 3.68
C GLU A 63 -14.73 -14.41 2.48
N HIS A 64 -15.96 -13.89 2.55
CA HIS A 64 -16.49 -12.96 1.55
C HIS A 64 -15.66 -11.68 1.45
N ILE A 65 -15.19 -11.12 2.58
CA ILE A 65 -14.36 -9.92 2.57
C ILE A 65 -12.99 -10.20 1.96
N ARG A 66 -12.41 -11.38 2.25
CA ARG A 66 -11.14 -11.79 1.64
C ARG A 66 -11.25 -11.89 0.12
N LYS A 67 -12.32 -12.52 -0.39
CA LYS A 67 -12.57 -12.62 -1.82
C LYS A 67 -12.70 -11.24 -2.49
N LEU A 68 -13.47 -10.33 -1.88
CA LEU A 68 -13.59 -8.94 -2.37
C LEU A 68 -12.25 -8.19 -2.37
N MET A 69 -11.38 -8.42 -1.38
CA MET A 69 -10.05 -7.81 -1.34
C MET A 69 -9.14 -8.34 -2.44
N VAL A 70 -9.20 -9.64 -2.74
CA VAL A 70 -8.46 -10.28 -3.84
C VAL A 70 -8.96 -9.76 -5.19
N GLU A 71 -10.28 -9.78 -5.43
CA GLU A 71 -10.90 -9.26 -6.65
C GLU A 71 -10.55 -7.78 -6.88
N MET A 72 -10.56 -6.97 -5.81
CA MET A 72 -10.15 -5.57 -5.89
C MET A 72 -8.68 -5.42 -6.30
N LEU A 73 -7.77 -6.25 -5.77
CA LEU A 73 -6.35 -6.16 -6.09
C LEU A 73 -6.03 -6.61 -7.52
N THR A 74 -6.82 -7.54 -8.07
CA THR A 74 -6.67 -8.04 -9.46
C THR A 74 -7.45 -7.22 -10.48
N SER A 75 -8.36 -6.34 -10.05
CA SER A 75 -9.24 -5.55 -10.93
C SER A 75 -8.52 -4.49 -11.77
N GLY A 76 -7.28 -4.15 -11.45
CA GLY A 76 -6.55 -3.11 -12.15
C GLY A 76 -5.12 -2.93 -11.66
N PRO A 77 -4.42 -1.90 -12.16
CA PRO A 77 -3.06 -1.64 -11.77
C PRO A 77 -2.98 -1.17 -10.31
N VAL A 78 -1.94 -1.58 -9.61
CA VAL A 78 -1.54 -1.18 -8.26
C VAL A 78 -0.23 -0.42 -8.39
N MET A 79 -0.10 0.70 -7.69
CA MET A 79 1.17 1.44 -7.65
C MET A 79 1.89 1.13 -6.35
N ALA A 80 3.03 0.45 -6.45
CA ALA A 80 3.92 0.19 -5.34
C ALA A 80 4.96 1.31 -5.23
N MET A 81 5.10 1.89 -4.05
CA MET A 81 6.06 2.95 -3.74
C MET A 81 6.84 2.60 -2.48
N VAL A 82 8.13 2.90 -2.46
CA VAL A 82 8.99 2.72 -1.28
C VAL A 82 9.41 4.10 -0.79
N PHE A 83 9.10 4.38 0.47
CA PHE A 83 9.54 5.60 1.14
C PHE A 83 10.60 5.28 2.20
N GLU A 84 11.59 6.16 2.31
CA GLU A 84 12.67 6.11 3.28
C GLU A 84 12.65 7.36 4.16
N GLY A 85 12.90 7.21 5.45
CA GLY A 85 12.95 8.32 6.38
C GLY A 85 13.22 7.88 7.82
N VAL A 86 13.40 8.86 8.70
CA VAL A 86 13.55 8.64 10.14
C VAL A 86 12.20 8.22 10.72
N GLU A 87 12.16 7.05 11.37
CA GLU A 87 10.95 6.48 12.00
C GLU A 87 9.75 6.44 11.02
N ILE A 88 10.04 6.28 9.72
CA ILE A 88 9.03 6.53 8.68
C ILE A 88 7.83 5.59 8.83
N VAL A 89 8.05 4.36 9.32
CA VAL A 89 6.97 3.38 9.53
C VAL A 89 5.91 3.95 10.49
N GLU A 90 6.32 4.54 11.60
CA GLU A 90 5.40 5.13 12.58
C GLU A 90 4.72 6.39 12.05
N VAL A 91 5.48 7.24 11.35
CA VAL A 91 4.98 8.48 10.75
C VAL A 91 3.89 8.22 9.71
N VAL A 92 4.00 7.13 8.93
CA VAL A 92 3.05 6.84 7.86
C VAL A 92 1.82 6.05 8.31
N ILE A 93 1.85 5.35 9.45
CA ILE A 93 0.70 4.56 9.94
C ILE A 93 -0.61 5.37 10.00
N PRO A 94 -0.64 6.62 10.49
CA PRO A 94 -1.85 7.46 10.47
C PRO A 94 -2.37 7.78 9.06
N MET A 95 -1.53 7.63 8.03
CA MET A 95 -1.89 7.89 6.63
C MET A 95 -2.60 6.72 5.94
N ARG A 96 -2.75 5.57 6.62
CA ARG A 96 -3.49 4.41 6.09
C ARG A 96 -4.96 4.81 5.82
N LYS A 97 -5.41 4.58 4.59
CA LYS A 97 -6.79 4.83 4.14
C LYS A 97 -7.30 3.61 3.36
N LYS A 98 -8.59 3.58 3.01
CA LYS A 98 -9.15 2.49 2.18
C LYS A 98 -8.35 2.24 0.90
N SER A 99 -7.87 3.32 0.28
CA SER A 99 -7.15 3.35 -0.99
C SER A 99 -5.62 3.19 -0.86
N VAL A 100 -5.08 3.20 0.37
CA VAL A 100 -3.63 3.18 0.65
C VAL A 100 -3.33 2.05 1.63
N CYS A 101 -2.68 1.00 1.14
CA CYS A 101 -2.14 -0.07 1.97
C CYS A 101 -0.68 0.27 2.34
N LEU A 102 -0.32 0.10 3.61
CA LEU A 102 1.05 0.23 4.11
C LEU A 102 1.50 -1.16 4.53
N ILE A 103 2.72 -1.56 4.19
CA ILE A 103 3.31 -2.85 4.52
C ILE A 103 4.65 -2.60 5.21
#